data_AF-A0A8S1F2Q4-F1
#
_entry.id   AF-A0A8S1F2Q4-F1
#
_cell.length_a   1.000
_cell.length_b   1.000
_cell.length_c   1.000
_cell.angle_alpha   90.00
_cell.angle_beta   90.00
_cell.angle_gamma   90.00
#
_symmetry.space_group_name_H-M   'P 1'
#
loop_
_entity.id
_entity.type
_entity.pdbx_description
1 polymer ?
#
loop_
_entity_poly.entity_id
_entity_poly.type
_entity_poly.pdbx_seq_one_letter_code
_entity_poly.pdbx_strand_id
1 'polypeptide(L)'
;MSSASRGNVSQNSTSEDCLSHIDKLYTDLLQLITSVEKGSGSELTARLRSVESEIASFKEKIRQIPNIQVNENRERDQISSLYRQLKLKDELIKSLSTYDITKGLQGRWLDDEKELPLARQQKGVETQKESVTGFWEVRDMFSFENVGFTHSVDGVKYLTCADCDYGPIGYVDSDTKMNYVTPSRLSEKP
;
A
#
# COMPACT_ATOMS: atom_id res chain seq x y z
N MET A 1 5.77 15.93 5.54
CA MET A 1 4.62 15.79 4.60
C MET A 1 3.65 14.79 5.19
N SER A 2 2.39 15.21 5.28
CA SER A 2 1.31 14.53 5.99
C SER A 2 0.77 13.37 5.15
N SER A 3 0.87 12.13 5.64
CA SER A 3 0.21 10.97 5.05
C SER A 3 -0.96 10.56 5.94
N ALA A 4 -2.15 10.83 5.42
CA ALA A 4 -3.43 10.66 6.08
C ALA A 4 -3.74 9.20 6.41
N SER A 5 -3.99 8.94 7.69
CA SER A 5 -4.69 7.76 8.19
C SER A 5 -6.17 7.86 7.80
N ARG A 6 -6.50 7.52 6.55
CA ARG A 6 -7.86 7.61 5.98
C ARG A 6 -8.72 6.35 6.22
N GLY A 7 -8.23 5.37 6.97
CA GLY A 7 -8.93 4.10 7.21
C GLY A 7 -9.82 4.06 8.47
N ASN A 8 -9.64 4.97 9.43
CA ASN A 8 -10.20 4.81 10.78
C ASN A 8 -11.40 5.70 11.11
N VAL A 9 -11.74 6.66 10.25
CA VAL A 9 -12.76 7.69 10.54
C VAL A 9 -14.19 7.15 10.36
N SER A 10 -14.41 6.24 9.41
CA SER A 10 -15.75 5.73 9.10
C SER A 10 -16.29 4.73 10.12
N GLN A 11 -15.45 3.89 10.75
CA GLN A 11 -15.91 2.91 11.74
C GLN A 11 -16.28 3.54 13.10
N ASN A 12 -15.61 4.64 13.49
CA ASN A 12 -15.97 5.36 14.72
C ASN A 12 -17.38 5.96 14.64
N SER A 13 -17.76 6.49 13.47
CA SER A 13 -19.06 7.14 13.28
C SER A 13 -20.25 6.19 13.46
N THR A 14 -20.15 4.94 12.98
CA THR A 14 -21.24 3.96 13.06
C THR A 14 -21.45 3.43 14.48
N SER A 15 -20.38 3.33 15.26
CA SER A 15 -20.44 2.88 16.67
C SER A 15 -21.06 3.94 17.56
N GLU A 16 -20.65 5.22 17.41
CA GLU A 16 -21.24 6.36 18.13
C GLU A 16 -22.73 6.53 17.79
N ASP A 17 -23.09 6.34 16.53
CA ASP A 17 -24.48 6.32 16.07
C ASP A 17 -25.30 5.23 16.75
N CYS A 18 -24.77 4.01 16.87
CA CYS A 18 -25.45 2.90 17.53
C CYS A 18 -25.65 3.16 19.02
N LEU A 19 -24.66 3.73 19.70
CA LEU A 19 -24.77 4.11 21.12
C LEU A 19 -25.87 5.15 21.34
N SER A 20 -25.96 6.17 20.48
CA SER A 20 -27.03 7.17 20.58
C SER A 20 -28.45 6.59 20.46
N HIS A 21 -28.63 5.49 19.70
CA HIS A 21 -29.91 4.81 19.59
C HIS A 21 -30.25 4.03 20.87
N ILE A 22 -29.26 3.44 21.53
CA ILE A 22 -29.43 2.76 22.82
C ILE A 22 -29.81 3.76 23.91
N ASP A 23 -29.14 4.91 23.96
CA ASP A 23 -29.44 5.97 24.95
C ASP A 23 -30.85 6.53 24.77
N LYS A 24 -31.29 6.65 23.52
CA LYS A 24 -32.64 7.10 23.19
C LYS A 24 -33.69 6.04 23.58
N LEU A 25 -33.43 4.77 23.29
CA LEU A 25 -34.27 3.65 23.74
C LEU A 25 -34.40 3.59 25.26
N TYR A 26 -33.30 3.78 25.97
CA TYR A 26 -33.29 3.83 27.43
C TYR A 26 -34.17 4.98 27.95
N THR A 27 -34.05 6.16 27.33
CA THR A 27 -34.86 7.34 27.68
C THR A 27 -36.36 7.09 27.41
N ASP A 28 -36.69 6.50 26.27
CA ASP A 28 -38.08 6.18 25.90
C ASP A 28 -38.70 5.12 26.82
N LEU A 29 -37.92 4.12 27.24
CA LEU A 29 -38.33 3.14 28.25
C LEU A 29 -38.56 3.78 29.62
N LEU A 30 -37.72 4.73 30.03
CA LEU A 30 -37.90 5.47 31.28
C LEU A 30 -39.21 6.27 31.26
N GLN A 31 -39.48 6.96 30.15
CA GLN A 31 -40.71 7.74 29.95
C GLN A 31 -41.95 6.84 29.87
N LEU A 32 -41.81 5.64 29.32
CA LEU A 32 -42.88 4.65 29.29
C LEU A 32 -43.26 4.22 30.72
N ILE A 33 -42.28 3.92 31.59
CA ILE A 33 -42.51 3.58 33.01
C ILE A 33 -43.27 4.73 33.71
N THR A 34 -42.84 5.98 33.51
CA THR A 34 -43.53 7.15 34.07
C THR A 34 -44.96 7.30 33.54
N SER A 35 -45.20 6.92 32.27
CA SER A 35 -46.54 6.96 31.66
C SER A 35 -47.46 5.88 32.21
N VAL A 36 -46.92 4.70 32.54
CA VAL A 36 -47.64 3.62 33.26
C VAL A 36 -48.05 4.12 34.65
N GLU A 37 -47.12 4.72 35.40
CA GLU A 37 -47.36 5.23 36.76
C GLU A 37 -48.43 6.32 36.79
N LYS A 38 -48.51 7.15 35.73
CA LYS A 38 -49.49 8.24 35.59
C LYS A 38 -50.83 7.80 34.99
N GLY A 39 -50.94 6.56 34.50
CA GLY A 39 -52.21 5.99 33.98
C GLY A 39 -52.69 6.56 32.63
N SER A 40 -51.82 7.22 31.86
CA SER A 40 -52.18 7.83 30.57
C SER A 40 -52.05 6.84 29.40
N GLY A 41 -53.13 6.15 29.04
CA GLY A 41 -53.11 5.08 28.03
C GLY A 41 -52.75 5.53 26.61
N SER A 42 -53.10 6.74 26.21
CA SER A 42 -52.72 7.31 24.90
C SER A 42 -51.22 7.61 24.83
N GLU A 43 -50.65 8.13 25.92
CA GLU A 43 -49.22 8.37 26.04
C GLU A 43 -48.44 7.05 26.08
N LEU A 44 -48.96 6.04 26.78
CA LEU A 44 -48.42 4.68 26.78
C LEU A 44 -48.29 4.11 25.36
N THR A 45 -49.37 4.24 24.58
CA THR A 45 -49.45 3.72 23.21
C THR A 45 -48.47 4.45 22.29
N ALA A 46 -48.32 5.76 22.42
CA ALA A 46 -47.37 6.55 21.65
C ALA A 46 -45.92 6.16 21.96
N ARG A 47 -45.58 5.97 23.25
CA ARG A 47 -44.23 5.59 23.69
C ARG A 47 -43.86 4.18 23.27
N LEU A 48 -44.77 3.22 23.34
CA LEU A 48 -44.55 1.85 22.85
C LEU A 48 -44.20 1.82 21.36
N ARG A 49 -44.90 2.62 20.55
CA ARG A 49 -44.60 2.74 19.11
C ARG A 49 -43.24 3.40 18.85
N SER A 50 -42.84 4.37 19.68
CA SER A 50 -41.51 5.00 19.59
C SER A 50 -40.41 3.98 19.82
N VAL A 51 -40.50 3.22 20.93
CA VAL A 51 -39.55 2.14 21.26
C VAL A 51 -39.47 1.10 20.15
N GLU A 52 -40.62 0.67 19.61
CA GLU A 52 -40.65 -0.30 18.50
C GLU A 52 -39.91 0.23 17.25
N SER A 53 -40.15 1.50 16.89
CA SER A 53 -39.49 2.14 15.76
C SER A 53 -37.98 2.28 15.97
N GLU A 54 -37.54 2.60 17.19
CA GLU A 54 -36.12 2.76 17.50
C GLU A 54 -35.37 1.43 17.50
N ILE A 55 -35.98 0.37 18.04
CA ILE A 55 -35.44 -1.00 17.96
C ILE A 55 -35.29 -1.43 16.50
N ALA A 56 -36.28 -1.14 15.66
CA ALA A 56 -36.24 -1.48 14.24
C ALA A 56 -35.08 -0.76 13.51
N SER A 57 -34.92 0.54 13.75
CA SER A 57 -33.81 1.33 13.19
C SER A 57 -32.44 0.84 13.67
N PHE A 58 -32.30 0.57 14.98
CA PHE A 58 -31.06 0.07 15.58
C PHE A 58 -30.66 -1.29 15.01
N LYS A 59 -31.62 -2.21 14.84
CA LYS A 59 -31.38 -3.53 14.23
C LYS A 59 -30.84 -3.41 12.81
N GLU A 60 -31.33 -2.46 12.02
CA GLU A 60 -30.85 -2.26 10.65
C GLU A 60 -29.45 -1.64 10.63
N LYS A 61 -29.15 -0.71 11.54
CA LYS A 61 -27.79 -0.17 11.70
C LYS A 61 -26.78 -1.25 12.13
N ILE A 62 -27.15 -2.16 13.03
CA ILE A 62 -26.27 -3.28 13.41
C ILE A 62 -25.94 -4.17 12.21
N ARG A 63 -26.90 -4.44 11.32
CA ARG A 63 -26.66 -5.25 10.11
C ARG A 63 -25.67 -4.62 9.14
N GLN A 64 -25.56 -3.29 9.16
CA GLN A 64 -24.63 -2.53 8.33
C GLN A 64 -23.22 -2.47 8.93
N ILE A 65 -23.03 -2.90 10.19
CA ILE A 65 -21.69 -2.99 10.77
C ILE A 65 -20.93 -4.09 10.02
N PRO A 66 -19.78 -3.76 9.39
CA PRO A 66 -19.03 -4.74 8.63
C PRO A 66 -18.57 -5.88 9.54
N ASN A 67 -18.61 -7.11 9.02
CA ASN A 67 -18.19 -8.28 9.78
C ASN A 67 -16.71 -8.14 10.16
N ILE A 68 -16.45 -8.07 11.47
CA ILE A 68 -15.12 -7.90 12.05
C ILE A 68 -14.18 -9.01 11.55
N GLN A 69 -14.67 -10.25 11.37
CA GLN A 69 -13.87 -11.36 10.86
C GLN A 69 -13.46 -11.16 9.39
N VAL A 70 -14.27 -10.48 8.57
CA VAL A 70 -13.94 -10.21 7.16
C VAL A 70 -12.83 -9.15 7.07
N ASN A 71 -12.88 -8.13 7.91
CA ASN A 71 -11.81 -7.13 7.98
C ASN A 71 -10.51 -7.74 8.53
N GLU A 72 -10.60 -8.54 9.59
CA GLU A 72 -9.45 -9.23 10.17
C GLU A 72 -8.79 -10.18 9.16
N ASN A 73 -9.57 -10.94 8.39
CA ASN A 73 -9.04 -11.81 7.34
C ASN A 73 -8.33 -11.00 6.24
N ARG A 74 -8.94 -9.88 5.81
CA ARG A 74 -8.35 -9.03 4.77
C ARG A 74 -7.04 -8.39 5.23
N GLU A 75 -6.99 -7.93 6.48
CA GLU A 75 -5.77 -7.40 7.09
C GLU A 75 -4.72 -8.50 7.25
N ARG A 76 -5.11 -9.70 7.67
CA ARG A 76 -4.23 -10.86 7.79
C ARG A 76 -3.61 -11.24 6.45
N ASP A 77 -4.41 -11.24 5.38
CA ASP A 77 -3.92 -11.53 4.02
C ASP A 77 -2.95 -10.44 3.51
N GLN A 78 -3.24 -9.17 3.79
CA GLN A 78 -2.33 -8.06 3.48
C GLN A 78 -1.00 -8.20 4.23
N ILE A 79 -1.05 -8.53 5.52
CA ILE A 79 0.12 -8.77 6.35
C ILE A 79 0.94 -9.95 5.82
N SER A 80 0.29 -11.06 5.48
CA SER A 80 0.96 -12.23 4.89
C SER A 80 1.64 -11.91 3.55
N SER A 81 0.97 -11.14 2.69
CA SER A 81 1.56 -10.65 1.43
C SER A 81 2.79 -9.78 1.69
N LEU A 82 2.68 -8.82 2.61
CA LEU A 82 3.80 -7.94 2.97
C LEU A 82 4.98 -8.71 3.56
N TYR A 83 4.74 -9.68 4.45
CA TYR A 83 5.79 -10.54 4.98
C TYR A 83 6.47 -11.38 3.90
N ARG A 84 5.72 -11.91 2.93
CA ARG A 84 6.30 -12.62 1.79
C ARG A 84 7.22 -11.72 0.97
N GLN A 85 6.79 -10.49 0.71
CA GLN A 85 7.62 -9.50 0.01
C GLN A 85 8.87 -9.12 0.80
N LEU A 86 8.75 -8.94 2.13
CA LEU A 86 9.91 -8.68 2.99
C LEU A 86 10.90 -9.84 2.95
N LYS A 87 10.42 -11.09 3.00
CA LYS A 87 11.27 -12.26 2.88
C LYS A 87 12.03 -12.30 1.55
N LEU A 88 11.36 -12.06 0.43
CA LEU A 88 12.00 -11.99 -0.89
C LEU A 88 13.04 -10.87 -0.95
N LYS A 89 12.74 -9.71 -0.35
CA LYS A 89 13.68 -8.58 -0.26
C LYS A 89 14.89 -8.95 0.59
N ASP A 90 14.70 -9.60 1.73
CA ASP A 90 15.78 -10.02 2.62
C ASP A 90 16.64 -11.11 1.97
N GLU A 91 16.04 -12.00 1.19
CA GLU A 91 16.77 -12.99 0.37
C GLU A 91 17.60 -12.31 -0.75
N LEU A 92 17.05 -11.29 -1.42
CA LEU A 92 17.77 -10.50 -2.42
C LEU A 92 18.89 -9.66 -1.79
N ILE A 93 18.64 -9.03 -0.64
CA ILE A 93 19.67 -8.31 0.11
C ILE A 93 20.76 -9.28 0.55
N LYS A 94 20.38 -10.48 1.00
CA LYS A 94 21.34 -11.51 1.39
C LYS A 94 22.14 -12.00 0.20
N SER A 95 21.54 -12.22 -0.97
CA SER A 95 22.32 -12.59 -2.17
C SER A 95 23.31 -11.48 -2.53
N LEU A 96 22.87 -10.22 -2.47
CA LEU A 96 23.71 -9.05 -2.72
C LEU A 96 24.77 -8.80 -1.63
N SER A 97 24.55 -9.22 -0.38
CA SER A 97 25.49 -9.07 0.73
C SER A 97 26.46 -10.24 0.89
N THR A 98 26.07 -11.42 0.41
CA THR A 98 26.95 -12.60 0.35
C THR A 98 27.90 -12.48 -0.83
N TYR A 99 27.49 -11.73 -1.87
CA TYR A 99 28.42 -11.16 -2.82
C TYR A 99 29.23 -10.08 -2.09
N ASP A 100 30.53 -10.31 -1.94
CA ASP A 100 31.43 -9.31 -1.41
C ASP A 100 31.46 -8.14 -2.39
N ILE A 101 30.63 -7.13 -2.12
CA ILE A 101 30.52 -5.87 -2.88
C ILE A 101 31.92 -5.25 -3.04
N THR A 102 32.84 -5.51 -2.11
CA THR A 102 34.24 -5.04 -2.19
C THR A 102 35.14 -5.88 -3.11
N LYS A 103 34.72 -7.07 -3.54
CA LYS A 103 35.43 -7.90 -4.53
C LYS A 103 34.87 -7.81 -5.95
N GLY A 104 33.59 -7.45 -6.11
CA GLY A 104 32.91 -7.34 -7.41
C GLY A 104 32.72 -5.91 -7.94
N LEU A 105 32.59 -4.89 -7.08
CA LEU A 105 32.56 -3.49 -7.50
C LEU A 105 33.98 -2.91 -7.48
N GLN A 106 34.69 -3.00 -8.60
CA GLN A 106 35.78 -2.05 -8.90
C GLN A 106 35.22 -0.69 -9.37
N GLY A 107 34.16 -0.24 -8.70
CA GLY A 107 33.25 0.77 -9.19
C GLY A 107 33.28 2.06 -8.38
N ARG A 108 33.50 3.19 -9.04
CA ARG A 108 33.38 4.51 -8.42
C ARG A 108 31.91 4.91 -8.32
N TRP A 109 31.50 5.51 -7.19
CA TRP A 109 30.23 6.24 -7.11
C TRP A 109 30.31 7.52 -7.93
N LEU A 110 29.30 7.76 -8.78
CA LEU A 110 29.12 8.97 -9.54
C LEU A 110 27.85 9.67 -9.07
N ASP A 111 28.00 10.91 -8.59
CA ASP A 111 26.87 11.79 -8.26
C ASP A 111 26.41 12.56 -9.51
N ASP A 112 26.16 11.80 -10.58
CA ASP A 112 25.72 12.31 -11.88
C ASP A 112 24.20 12.16 -12.02
N GLU A 113 23.62 13.02 -12.84
CA GLU A 113 22.20 13.02 -13.19
C GLU A 113 22.02 12.59 -14.65
N LYS A 114 21.09 11.66 -14.90
CA LYS A 114 20.79 11.19 -16.26
C LYS A 114 19.31 10.93 -16.48
N GLU A 115 18.82 11.33 -17.66
CA GLU A 115 17.47 10.97 -18.10
C GLU A 115 17.42 9.50 -18.52
N LEU A 116 16.59 8.73 -17.80
CA LEU A 116 16.34 7.32 -18.10
C LEU A 116 14.85 7.11 -18.37
N PRO A 117 14.48 6.18 -19.27
CA PRO A 117 13.10 5.75 -19.40
C PRO A 117 12.51 5.33 -18.04
N LEU A 118 11.23 5.59 -17.81
CA LEU A 118 10.52 5.08 -16.64
C LEU A 118 10.66 3.56 -16.57
N ALA A 119 10.79 3.03 -15.35
CA ALA A 119 10.96 1.60 -15.10
C ALA A 119 9.73 0.74 -15.50
N ARG A 120 8.58 1.37 -15.74
CA ARG A 120 7.42 0.76 -16.38
C ARG A 120 6.86 1.72 -17.43
N GLN A 121 6.77 1.24 -18.67
CA GLN A 121 6.16 1.98 -19.77
C GLN A 121 4.70 1.56 -19.95
N GLN A 122 3.83 2.51 -20.29
CA GLN A 122 2.46 2.21 -20.71
C GLN A 122 2.45 1.81 -22.19
N LYS A 123 1.71 0.74 -22.54
CA LYS A 123 1.60 0.28 -23.92
C LYS A 123 0.88 1.33 -24.77
N GLY A 124 1.48 1.72 -25.91
CA GLY A 124 0.88 2.63 -26.88
C GLY A 124 1.08 4.11 -26.59
N VAL A 125 1.92 4.47 -25.61
CA VAL A 125 2.32 5.84 -25.31
C VAL A 125 3.79 6.04 -25.69
N GLU A 126 4.17 7.26 -26.08
CA GLU A 126 5.56 7.64 -26.30
C GLU A 126 6.41 7.39 -25.04
N THR A 127 7.69 7.04 -25.23
CA THR A 127 8.57 6.64 -24.14
C THR A 127 8.76 7.77 -23.13
N GLN A 128 8.22 7.58 -21.94
CA GLN A 128 8.35 8.55 -20.86
C GLN A 128 9.70 8.35 -20.15
N LYS A 129 10.34 9.46 -19.81
CA LYS A 129 11.64 9.51 -19.12
C LYS A 129 11.52 10.29 -17.81
N GLU A 130 12.42 10.00 -16.89
CA GLU A 130 12.60 10.76 -15.66
C GLU A 130 14.10 10.98 -15.41
N SER A 131 14.39 12.02 -14.62
CA SER A 131 15.76 12.29 -14.21
C SER A 131 16.13 11.44 -13.01
N VAL A 132 17.24 10.72 -13.11
CA VAL A 132 17.75 9.81 -12.07
C VAL A 132 19.15 10.23 -11.68
N THR A 133 19.39 10.35 -10.38
CA THR A 133 20.68 10.75 -9.82
C THR A 133 21.38 9.57 -9.13
N GLY A 134 22.70 9.61 -9.16
CA GLY A 134 23.55 8.69 -8.41
C GLY A 134 23.68 7.32 -9.06
N PHE A 135 24.91 6.97 -9.43
CA PHE A 135 25.22 5.73 -10.14
C PHE A 135 26.48 5.05 -9.59
N TRP A 136 26.42 3.73 -9.48
CA TRP A 136 27.59 2.89 -9.32
C TRP A 136 28.13 2.49 -10.68
N GLU A 137 29.39 2.82 -10.93
CA GLU A 137 30.14 2.32 -12.07
C GLU A 137 30.44 0.82 -11.89
N VAL A 138 30.25 0.01 -12.93
CA VAL A 138 30.56 -1.42 -12.91
C VAL A 138 31.30 -1.80 -14.18
N ARG A 139 32.56 -2.21 -14.01
CA ARG A 139 33.50 -2.48 -15.11
C ARG A 139 33.17 -3.71 -15.92
N ASP A 140 32.90 -4.79 -15.24
CA ASP A 140 32.70 -6.06 -15.90
C ASP A 140 31.22 -6.46 -15.83
N MET A 141 30.61 -6.68 -17.00
CA MET A 141 29.24 -7.18 -17.11
C MET A 141 29.06 -8.53 -16.43
N PHE A 142 30.12 -9.35 -16.32
CA PHE A 142 30.10 -10.61 -15.60
C PHE A 142 30.13 -10.44 -14.08
N SER A 143 30.31 -9.21 -13.57
CA SER A 143 30.20 -8.92 -12.14
C SER A 143 28.75 -8.87 -11.66
N PHE A 144 27.77 -8.83 -12.57
CA PHE A 144 26.36 -8.89 -12.21
C PHE A 144 25.86 -10.33 -12.18
N GLU A 145 25.34 -10.78 -11.04
CA GLU A 145 24.68 -12.10 -10.95
C GLU A 145 23.25 -12.07 -11.52
N ASN A 146 22.50 -10.96 -11.32
CA ASN A 146 21.05 -10.90 -11.59
C ASN A 146 20.62 -9.70 -12.48
N VAL A 147 21.48 -9.26 -13.41
CA VAL A 147 21.19 -8.14 -14.31
C VAL A 147 21.10 -8.61 -15.77
N GLY A 148 19.97 -8.28 -16.40
CA GLY A 148 19.74 -8.43 -17.84
C GLY A 148 20.09 -7.15 -18.61
N PHE A 149 20.26 -7.30 -19.92
CA PHE A 149 20.57 -6.20 -20.83
C PHE A 149 19.48 -6.10 -21.90
N THR A 150 18.95 -4.90 -22.12
CA THR A 150 17.99 -4.67 -23.19
C THR A 150 18.66 -4.72 -24.57
N HIS A 151 17.84 -4.91 -25.61
CA HIS A 151 18.26 -4.54 -26.95
C HIS A 151 18.57 -3.04 -27.03
N SER A 152 19.49 -2.69 -27.93
CA SER A 152 19.84 -1.29 -28.18
C SER A 152 18.67 -0.59 -28.86
N VAL A 153 18.21 0.51 -28.26
CA VAL A 153 17.28 1.47 -28.85
C VAL A 153 18.03 2.79 -28.92
N ASP A 154 18.11 3.40 -30.11
CA ASP A 154 18.86 4.63 -30.36
C ASP A 154 20.33 4.60 -29.87
N GLY A 155 20.97 3.44 -29.96
CA GLY A 155 22.37 3.26 -29.56
C GLY A 155 22.61 3.17 -28.05
N VAL A 156 21.56 3.17 -27.24
CA VAL A 156 21.63 3.01 -25.77
C VAL A 156 21.15 1.62 -25.38
N LYS A 157 21.91 0.96 -24.50
CA LYS A 157 21.46 -0.27 -23.82
C LYS A 157 21.15 0.04 -22.38
N TYR A 158 20.12 -0.61 -21.87
CA TYR A 158 19.73 -0.46 -20.48
C TYR A 158 19.89 -1.77 -19.72
N LEU A 159 20.02 -1.63 -18.41
CA LEU A 159 20.13 -2.73 -17.47
C LEU A 159 18.75 -3.01 -16.87
N THR A 160 18.34 -4.27 -16.79
CA THR A 160 17.08 -4.73 -16.19
C THR A 160 17.35 -5.80 -15.14
N CYS A 161 16.39 -6.06 -14.26
CA CYS A 161 16.44 -7.24 -13.40
C CYS A 161 16.25 -8.50 -14.25
N ALA A 162 17.14 -9.49 -14.11
CA ALA A 162 17.06 -10.73 -14.88
C ALA A 162 15.88 -11.65 -14.48
N ASP A 163 15.39 -11.53 -13.24
CA ASP A 163 14.33 -12.41 -12.71
C ASP A 163 12.91 -11.92 -13.03
N CYS A 164 12.72 -10.60 -13.09
CA CYS A 164 11.38 -10.00 -13.21
C CYS A 164 11.24 -8.95 -14.33
N ASP A 165 12.28 -8.78 -15.16
CA ASP A 165 12.36 -7.81 -16.25
C ASP A 165 12.10 -6.35 -15.85
N TYR A 166 12.11 -6.04 -14.55
CA TYR A 166 11.94 -4.68 -14.06
C TYR A 166 13.14 -3.82 -14.46
N GLY A 167 12.88 -2.66 -15.06
CA GLY A 167 13.92 -1.70 -15.42
C GLY A 167 13.43 -0.65 -16.41
N PRO A 168 14.28 0.34 -16.72
CA PRO A 168 15.72 0.23 -16.57
C PRO A 168 16.23 0.59 -15.16
N ILE A 169 17.08 -0.26 -14.58
CA ILE A 169 17.77 -0.03 -13.29
C ILE A 169 19.15 0.61 -13.46
N GLY A 170 19.53 0.87 -14.71
CA GLY A 170 20.82 1.41 -15.10
C GLY A 170 20.96 1.49 -16.61
N TYR A 171 22.13 1.92 -17.07
CA TYR A 171 22.45 2.04 -18.49
C TYR A 171 23.88 1.59 -18.77
N VAL A 172 24.14 1.28 -20.04
CA VAL A 172 25.49 1.08 -20.57
C VAL A 172 25.89 2.33 -21.33
N ASP A 173 27.03 2.90 -20.97
CA ASP A 173 27.58 4.05 -21.66
C ASP A 173 28.01 3.69 -23.07
N SER A 174 27.59 4.50 -24.03
CA SER A 174 27.76 4.19 -25.45
C SER A 174 29.22 4.29 -25.90
N ASP A 175 30.03 5.13 -25.26
CA ASP A 175 31.42 5.40 -25.65
C ASP A 175 32.39 4.45 -24.94
N THR A 176 32.28 4.38 -23.61
CA THR A 176 33.19 3.61 -22.75
C THR A 176 32.78 2.15 -22.59
N LYS A 177 31.55 1.80 -22.98
CA LYS A 177 30.91 0.49 -22.71
C LYS A 177 30.80 0.16 -21.22
N MET A 178 30.92 1.18 -20.38
CA MET A 178 30.88 1.05 -18.94
C MET A 178 29.44 0.93 -18.44
N ASN A 179 29.21 0.13 -17.40
CA ASN A 179 27.87 -0.10 -16.88
C ASN A 179 27.62 0.81 -15.68
N TYR A 180 26.44 1.39 -15.60
CA TYR A 180 26.06 2.30 -14.52
C TYR A 180 24.73 1.87 -13.93
N VAL A 181 24.70 1.62 -12.62
CA VAL A 181 23.50 1.15 -11.89
C VAL A 181 23.09 2.16 -10.84
N THR A 182 21.81 2.51 -10.80
CA THR A 182 21.29 3.44 -9.79
C THR A 182 20.59 2.70 -8.63
N PRO A 183 20.95 2.97 -7.36
CA PRO A 183 20.27 2.34 -6.23
C PRO A 183 18.84 2.86 -6.03
N SER A 184 18.52 4.07 -6.51
CA SER A 184 17.19 4.69 -6.36
C SER A 184 16.07 3.78 -6.89
N ARG A 185 16.28 3.18 -8.06
CA ARG A 185 15.33 2.26 -8.70
C ARG A 185 15.41 0.82 -8.18
N LEU A 186 16.42 0.49 -7.37
CA LEU A 186 16.49 -0.80 -6.67
C LEU A 186 15.73 -0.76 -5.33
N SER A 187 15.55 0.44 -4.75
CA SER A 187 14.83 0.64 -3.49
C SER A 187 13.32 0.84 -3.65
N GLU A 188 12.85 1.26 -4.83
CA GLU A 188 11.42 1.46 -5.09
C GLU A 188 10.76 0.17 -5.58
N LYS A 189 9.87 -0.38 -4.74
CA LYS A 189 9.03 -1.54 -5.06
C LYS A 189 8.13 -1.26 -6.28
N PRO A 190 7.82 -2.27 -7.12
CA PRO A 190 6.59 -2.33 -7.90
C PRO A 190 5.31 -2.15 -7.08
#